data_AF-A0A7S0GUB7-F1
#
_entry.id   AF-A0A7S0GUB7-F1
#
_cell.length_a   1.000
_cell.length_b   1.000
_cell.length_c   1.000
_cell.angle_alpha   90.00
_cell.angle_beta   90.00
_cell.angle_gamma   90.00
#
_symmetry.space_group_name_H-M   'P 1'
#
loop_
_entity.id
_entity.type
_entity.pdbx_description
1 polymer ?
#
loop_
_entity_poly.entity_id
_entity_poly.type
_entity_poly.pdbx_seq_one_letter_code
_entity_poly.pdbx_strand_id
1 'polypeptide(L)'
;RGGSSSWTRASAADDVMGVVIVDHGSRRKASNDLLEEFVRMYKEQTGRPIVELAHMEIAEPDIEHAFGKCVEQGATTVAVSPFFLSPGRHWQEDIPTLAAEAAAKHPGIAHFVAAPIGLHPLMVDIVDSRLETCLNRLTGGGTACDVCDGTDFGCKMARGVAVDE
;
A
#
# COMPACT_ATOMS: atom_id res chain seq x y z
N ARG A 1 -26.33 -3.31 30.69
CA ARG A 1 -26.31 -1.83 30.71
C ARG A 1 -25.19 -1.45 29.75
N GLY A 2 -25.47 -1.24 28.46
CA GLY A 2 -26.10 -0.06 27.88
C GLY A 2 -24.99 0.70 27.13
N GLY A 3 -25.04 1.01 25.84
CA GLY A 3 -26.14 0.88 24.89
C GLY A 3 -25.63 0.66 23.46
N SER A 4 -26.56 0.19 22.63
CA SER A 4 -26.47 0.15 21.19
C SER A 4 -26.32 1.57 20.64
N SER A 5 -25.15 1.91 20.09
CA SER A 5 -25.08 3.01 19.13
C SER A 5 -25.63 2.49 17.81
N SER A 6 -26.86 2.91 17.52
CA SER A 6 -27.56 2.68 16.27
C SER A 6 -26.82 3.40 15.15
N TRP A 7 -25.85 2.72 14.55
CA TRP A 7 -25.46 3.00 13.17
C TRP A 7 -26.59 2.47 12.29
N THR A 8 -27.58 3.32 12.06
CA THR A 8 -28.57 3.09 11.00
C THR A 8 -27.78 3.05 9.70
N ARG A 9 -27.47 1.84 9.22
CA ARG A 9 -26.87 1.63 7.89
C ARG A 9 -27.77 2.33 6.89
N ALA A 10 -27.31 3.46 6.34
CA ALA A 10 -27.69 3.79 4.98
C ALA A 10 -27.37 2.56 4.13
N SER A 11 -28.33 2.19 3.28
CA SER A 11 -28.27 1.07 2.34
C SER A 11 -26.84 0.76 1.89
N ALA A 12 -26.28 -0.38 2.32
CA ALA A 12 -24.95 -0.83 1.92
C ALA A 12 -24.84 -1.14 0.40
N ALA A 13 -25.94 -1.00 -0.35
CA ALA A 13 -26.00 -1.24 -1.78
C ALA A 13 -25.58 -0.03 -2.63
N ASP A 14 -25.52 1.18 -2.05
CA ASP A 14 -25.19 2.42 -2.76
C ASP A 14 -23.81 3.00 -2.38
N ASP A 15 -23.10 2.35 -1.45
CA ASP A 15 -21.76 2.79 -1.02
C ASP A 15 -20.67 2.17 -1.91
N VAL A 16 -20.22 2.95 -2.90
CA VAL A 16 -19.13 2.58 -3.79
C VAL A 16 -17.83 3.14 -3.22
N MET A 17 -16.95 2.24 -2.76
CA MET A 17 -15.66 2.62 -2.17
C MET A 17 -14.55 2.67 -3.23
N GLY A 18 -13.97 3.86 -3.41
CA GLY A 18 -12.68 4.04 -4.06
C GLY A 18 -11.53 3.89 -3.07
N VAL A 19 -10.41 3.34 -3.51
CA VAL A 19 -9.19 3.21 -2.69
C VAL A 19 -8.05 3.95 -3.36
N VAL A 20 -7.45 4.92 -2.69
CA VAL A 20 -6.20 5.56 -3.13
C VAL A 20 -5.05 4.91 -2.36
N ILE A 21 -4.15 4.20 -3.02
CA ILE A 21 -2.95 3.63 -2.41
C ILE A 21 -1.81 4.62 -2.61
N VAL A 22 -1.23 5.11 -1.51
CA VAL A 22 -0.27 6.22 -1.55
C VAL A 22 1.09 5.82 -0.99
N ASP A 23 2.17 6.13 -1.72
CA ASP A 23 3.54 6.09 -1.19
C ASP A 23 4.19 7.50 -1.21
N HIS A 24 5.49 7.62 -0.90
CA HIS A 24 6.18 8.92 -0.93
C HIS A 24 6.45 9.43 -2.37
N GLY A 25 6.49 8.53 -3.33
CA GLY A 25 7.09 8.73 -4.64
C GLY A 25 8.62 8.61 -4.60
N SER A 26 9.21 8.46 -5.78
CA SER A 26 10.64 8.37 -5.97
C SER A 26 11.09 9.11 -7.21
N ARG A 27 12.30 9.66 -7.17
CA ARG A 27 12.97 10.20 -8.36
C ARG A 27 13.34 9.10 -9.36
N ARG A 28 13.44 7.85 -8.91
CA ARG A 28 13.72 6.70 -9.75
C ARG A 28 12.40 6.12 -10.23
N LYS A 29 12.11 6.26 -11.53
CA LYS A 29 10.89 5.74 -12.17
C LYS A 29 10.61 4.28 -11.80
N ALA A 30 11.64 3.43 -11.85
CA ALA A 30 11.52 2.01 -11.50
C ALA A 30 10.97 1.75 -10.08
N SER A 31 11.13 2.68 -9.12
CA SER A 31 10.51 2.52 -7.80
C SER A 31 9.02 2.87 -7.83
N ASN A 32 8.62 3.85 -8.62
CA ASN A 32 7.21 4.24 -8.76
C ASN A 32 6.42 3.15 -9.51
N ASP A 33 7.06 2.52 -10.49
CA ASP A 33 6.48 1.40 -11.26
C ASP A 33 6.09 0.22 -10.34
N LEU A 34 6.79 0.00 -9.22
CA LEU A 34 6.42 -1.02 -8.24
C LEU A 34 5.08 -0.73 -7.55
N LEU A 35 4.74 0.54 -7.30
CA LEU A 35 3.44 0.90 -6.73
C LEU A 35 2.32 0.66 -7.76
N GLU A 36 2.58 0.97 -9.03
CA GLU A 36 1.64 0.69 -10.13
C GLU A 36 1.36 -0.83 -10.25
N GLU A 37 2.42 -1.65 -10.21
CA GLU A 37 2.29 -3.11 -10.19
C GLU A 37 1.51 -3.60 -8.96
N PHE A 38 1.79 -3.04 -7.79
CA PHE A 38 1.06 -3.37 -6.56
C PHE A 38 -0.42 -3.01 -6.65
N VAL A 39 -0.77 -1.84 -7.18
CA VAL A 39 -2.18 -1.43 -7.37
C VAL A 39 -2.89 -2.36 -8.34
N ARG A 40 -2.25 -2.76 -9.44
CA ARG A 40 -2.80 -3.77 -10.37
C ARG A 40 -3.04 -5.10 -9.65
N MET A 41 -2.05 -5.60 -8.93
CA MET A 41 -2.16 -6.83 -8.14
C MET A 41 -3.29 -6.74 -7.10
N TYR A 42 -3.40 -5.60 -6.40
CA TYR A 42 -4.45 -5.36 -5.41
C TYR A 42 -5.84 -5.36 -6.05
N LYS A 43 -6.02 -4.70 -7.21
CA LYS A 43 -7.28 -4.76 -7.98
C LYS A 43 -7.64 -6.19 -8.34
N GLU A 44 -6.71 -6.93 -8.93
CA GLU A 44 -6.91 -8.31 -9.38
C GLU A 44 -7.27 -9.26 -8.22
N GLN A 45 -6.56 -9.16 -7.11
CA GLN A 45 -6.73 -10.08 -5.98
C GLN A 45 -7.95 -9.76 -5.10
N THR A 46 -8.35 -8.48 -5.01
CA THR A 46 -9.49 -8.07 -4.17
C THR A 46 -10.79 -7.94 -4.95
N GLY A 47 -10.73 -7.83 -6.27
CA GLY A 47 -11.90 -7.55 -7.13
C GLY A 47 -12.48 -6.14 -6.93
N ARG A 48 -11.77 -5.23 -6.26
CA ARG A 48 -12.24 -3.86 -6.04
C ARG A 48 -12.25 -3.08 -7.35
N PRO A 49 -13.37 -2.42 -7.70
CA PRO A 49 -13.52 -1.80 -9.01
C PRO A 49 -12.75 -0.48 -9.16
N ILE A 50 -12.60 0.28 -8.07
CA ILE A 50 -12.02 1.62 -8.08
C ILE A 50 -10.81 1.64 -7.15
N VAL A 51 -9.62 1.61 -7.73
CA VAL A 51 -8.35 1.72 -6.99
C VAL A 51 -7.41 2.60 -7.78
N GLU A 52 -6.87 3.64 -7.17
CA GLU A 52 -5.93 4.56 -7.80
C GLU A 52 -4.63 4.59 -7.00
N LEU A 53 -3.52 4.88 -7.68
CA LEU A 53 -2.25 5.12 -7.02
C LEU A 53 -2.03 6.62 -6.84
N ALA A 54 -1.30 7.00 -5.79
CA ALA A 54 -0.83 8.36 -5.59
C ALA A 54 0.58 8.36 -5.02
N HIS A 55 1.29 9.46 -5.23
CA HIS A 55 2.57 9.75 -4.62
C HIS A 55 2.44 11.04 -3.81
N MET A 56 3.05 11.09 -2.62
CA MET A 56 2.88 12.24 -1.73
C MET A 56 3.60 13.50 -2.23
N GLU A 57 4.86 13.39 -2.67
CA GLU A 57 5.71 14.58 -2.84
C GLU A 57 6.67 14.53 -4.02
N ILE A 58 7.13 13.34 -4.43
CA ILE A 58 8.27 13.25 -5.37
C ILE A 58 7.85 12.97 -6.82
N ALA A 59 6.67 12.38 -7.01
CA ALA A 59 6.21 11.93 -8.32
C ALA A 59 4.71 12.23 -8.50
N GLU A 60 4.25 12.10 -9.74
CA GLU A 60 2.83 12.20 -10.12
C GLU A 60 2.29 10.80 -10.43
N PRO A 61 0.99 10.53 -10.24
CA PRO A 61 -0.05 11.45 -9.77
C PRO A 61 -0.03 11.72 -8.26
N ASP A 62 -0.48 12.90 -7.84
CA ASP A 62 -0.69 13.24 -6.42
C ASP A 62 -2.02 12.69 -5.84
N ILE A 63 -2.22 12.89 -4.52
CA ILE A 63 -3.41 12.41 -3.80
C ILE A 63 -4.69 13.06 -4.33
N GLU A 64 -4.65 14.34 -4.67
CA GLU A 64 -5.82 15.05 -5.18
C GLU A 64 -6.29 14.47 -6.51
N HIS A 65 -5.35 14.25 -7.43
CA HIS A 65 -5.62 13.66 -8.73
C HIS A 65 -6.24 12.26 -8.58
N ALA A 66 -5.62 11.40 -7.78
CA ALA A 66 -6.11 10.04 -7.54
C ALA A 66 -7.48 10.00 -6.86
N PHE A 67 -7.73 10.92 -5.90
CA PHE A 67 -9.02 11.07 -5.26
C PHE A 67 -10.09 11.47 -6.28
N GLY A 68 -9.81 12.49 -7.10
CA GLY A 68 -10.71 12.93 -8.16
C GLY A 68 -11.04 11.81 -9.14
N LYS A 69 -10.05 10.99 -9.52
CA LYS A 69 -10.26 9.80 -10.36
C LYS A 69 -11.18 8.76 -9.73
N CYS A 70 -11.10 8.57 -8.42
CA CYS A 70 -12.04 7.68 -7.73
C CYS A 70 -13.48 8.22 -7.82
N VAL A 71 -13.67 9.53 -7.61
CA VAL A 71 -14.97 10.19 -7.70
C VAL A 71 -15.53 10.17 -9.13
N GLU A 72 -14.69 10.41 -10.14
CA GLU A 72 -15.07 10.30 -11.57
C GLU A 72 -15.58 8.90 -11.94
N GLN A 73 -15.04 7.87 -11.29
CA GLN A 73 -15.46 6.47 -11.46
C GLN A 73 -16.72 6.11 -10.65
N GLY A 74 -17.28 7.06 -9.89
CA GLY A 74 -18.53 6.89 -9.13
C GLY A 74 -18.35 6.49 -7.67
N ALA A 75 -17.15 6.65 -7.09
CA ALA A 75 -16.97 6.43 -5.66
C ALA A 75 -17.79 7.43 -4.84
N THR A 76 -18.55 6.93 -3.85
CA THR A 76 -19.26 7.73 -2.83
C THR A 76 -18.45 7.87 -1.54
N THR A 77 -17.49 6.96 -1.34
CA THR A 77 -16.51 6.99 -0.25
C THR A 77 -15.10 6.75 -0.81
N VAL A 78 -14.11 7.53 -0.37
CA VAL A 78 -12.70 7.34 -0.74
C VAL A 78 -11.84 6.99 0.48
N ALA A 79 -11.21 5.83 0.45
CA ALA A 79 -10.24 5.39 1.45
C ALA A 79 -8.82 5.70 0.97
N VAL A 80 -8.08 6.53 1.70
CA VAL A 80 -6.67 6.80 1.41
C VAL A 80 -5.81 5.87 2.26
N SER A 81 -5.08 4.96 1.61
CA SER A 81 -4.34 3.86 2.22
C SER A 81 -2.82 4.05 2.07
N PRO A 82 -2.10 4.42 3.14
CA PRO A 82 -0.66 4.59 3.08
C PRO A 82 0.08 3.26 2.91
N PHE A 83 0.90 3.16 1.86
CA PHE A 83 1.78 2.01 1.57
C PHE A 83 3.12 2.14 2.31
N PHE A 84 3.06 2.26 3.64
CA PHE A 84 4.22 2.53 4.51
C PHE A 84 4.43 1.44 5.58
N LEU A 85 5.68 1.02 5.76
CA LEU A 85 6.05 0.06 6.81
C LEU A 85 6.14 0.67 8.22
N SER A 86 6.32 2.00 8.34
CA SER A 86 6.43 2.67 9.64
C SER A 86 5.36 3.74 9.79
N PRO A 87 4.70 3.84 10.95
CA PRO A 87 3.91 5.02 11.29
C PRO A 87 4.88 6.19 11.49
N GLY A 88 4.76 7.22 10.66
CA GLY A 88 5.55 8.44 10.73
C GLY A 88 4.67 9.68 10.65
N ARG A 89 5.29 10.86 10.73
CA ARG A 89 4.62 12.16 10.65
C ARG A 89 3.70 12.28 9.43
N HIS A 90 4.15 11.76 8.28
CA HIS A 90 3.40 11.75 7.04
C HIS A 90 2.02 11.09 7.13
N TRP A 91 1.90 9.99 7.88
CA TRP A 91 0.61 9.34 8.10
C TRP A 91 -0.27 10.12 9.10
N GLN A 92 0.32 10.74 10.12
CA GLN A 92 -0.44 11.38 11.19
C GLN A 92 -0.94 12.78 10.82
N GLU A 93 -0.20 13.50 9.96
CA GLU A 93 -0.45 14.92 9.67
C GLU A 93 -0.70 15.16 8.18
N ASP A 94 0.25 14.76 7.31
CA ASP A 94 0.26 15.20 5.92
C ASP A 94 -0.81 14.52 5.07
N ILE A 95 -0.92 13.19 5.08
CA ILE A 95 -1.93 12.45 4.31
C ILE A 95 -3.36 12.85 4.71
N PRO A 96 -3.72 12.96 6.01
CA PRO A 96 -5.03 13.46 6.41
C PRO A 96 -5.33 14.86 5.88
N THR A 97 -4.34 15.76 5.87
CA THR A 97 -4.49 17.11 5.35
C THR A 97 -4.75 17.10 3.84
N LEU A 98 -3.90 16.42 3.07
CA LEU A 98 -4.03 16.31 1.62
C LEU A 98 -5.34 15.62 1.20
N ALA A 99 -5.75 14.58 1.92
CA ALA A 99 -7.02 13.90 1.67
C ALA A 99 -8.23 14.82 1.94
N ALA A 100 -8.17 15.63 3.00
CA ALA A 100 -9.23 16.60 3.31
C ALA A 100 -9.30 17.73 2.27
N GLU A 101 -8.15 18.22 1.79
CA GLU A 101 -8.05 19.21 0.72
C GLU A 101 -8.64 18.69 -0.60
N ALA A 102 -8.33 17.44 -0.96
CA ALA A 102 -8.92 16.77 -2.11
C ALA A 102 -10.44 16.61 -1.94
N ALA A 103 -10.89 16.11 -0.79
CA ALA A 103 -12.31 15.92 -0.50
C ALA A 103 -13.12 17.23 -0.50
N ALA A 104 -12.52 18.36 -0.10
CA ALA A 104 -13.17 19.67 -0.14
C ALA A 104 -13.60 20.08 -1.57
N LYS A 105 -12.99 19.52 -2.61
CA LYS A 105 -13.34 19.72 -4.02
C LYS A 105 -14.50 18.84 -4.49
N HIS A 106 -14.93 17.87 -3.69
CA HIS A 106 -15.99 16.92 -4.01
C HIS A 106 -17.05 16.86 -2.89
N PRO A 107 -17.95 17.86 -2.79
CA PRO A 107 -18.97 17.90 -1.75
C PRO A 107 -19.86 16.65 -1.73
N GLY A 108 -20.04 16.06 -0.54
CA GLY A 108 -20.86 14.86 -0.35
C GLY A 108 -20.10 13.54 -0.45
N ILE A 109 -18.83 13.54 -0.85
CA ILE A 109 -17.98 12.35 -0.83
C ILE A 109 -17.43 12.12 0.59
N ALA A 110 -17.70 10.95 1.15
CA ALA A 110 -17.09 10.55 2.42
C ALA A 110 -15.63 10.16 2.20
N HIS A 111 -14.77 10.36 3.19
CA HIS A 111 -13.38 9.92 3.10
C HIS A 111 -12.80 9.56 4.46
N PHE A 112 -11.77 8.74 4.46
CA PHE A 112 -10.95 8.46 5.62
C PHE A 112 -9.54 8.04 5.22
N VAL A 113 -8.60 8.18 6.15
CA VAL A 113 -7.23 7.67 6.00
C VAL A 113 -7.13 6.36 6.78
N ALA A 114 -6.72 5.29 6.10
CA ALA A 114 -6.51 4.00 6.72
C ALA A 114 -5.22 3.98 7.55
N ALA A 115 -5.07 2.97 8.41
CA ALA A 115 -3.79 2.68 9.02
C ALA A 115 -2.75 2.31 7.93
N PRO A 116 -1.48 2.70 8.09
CA PRO A 116 -0.41 2.20 7.22
C PRO A 116 -0.23 0.69 7.44
N ILE A 117 0.55 0.04 6.58
CA ILE A 117 0.91 -1.38 6.74
C ILE A 117 1.47 -1.61 8.15
N GLY A 118 2.45 -0.80 8.56
CA GLY A 118 2.97 -0.84 9.93
C GLY A 118 3.46 -2.24 10.35
N LEU A 119 3.35 -2.51 11.66
CA LEU A 119 3.63 -3.83 12.24
C LEU A 119 2.39 -4.74 12.19
N HIS A 120 1.79 -4.87 11.01
CA HIS A 120 0.68 -5.82 10.82
C HIS A 120 1.18 -7.26 11.03
N PRO A 121 0.42 -8.17 11.69
CA PRO A 121 0.86 -9.54 11.94
C PRO A 121 1.34 -10.31 10.70
N LEU A 122 0.71 -10.09 9.54
CA LEU A 122 1.10 -10.69 8.26
C LEU A 122 2.51 -10.26 7.78
N MET A 123 3.10 -9.20 8.35
CA MET A 123 4.49 -8.83 8.04
C MET A 123 5.47 -9.94 8.42
N VAL A 124 5.18 -10.68 9.49
CA VAL A 124 6.00 -11.84 9.91
C VAL A 124 5.94 -12.90 8.82
N ASP A 125 4.74 -13.24 8.33
CA ASP A 125 4.54 -14.25 7.30
C ASP A 125 5.20 -13.84 5.97
N ILE A 126 5.15 -12.56 5.60
CA ILE A 126 5.83 -12.05 4.40
C ILE A 126 7.34 -12.21 4.52
N VAL A 127 7.92 -11.81 5.67
CA VAL A 127 9.37 -11.93 5.89
C VAL A 127 9.80 -13.40 5.88
N ASP A 128 9.07 -14.26 6.59
CA ASP A 128 9.38 -15.69 6.66
C ASP A 128 9.27 -16.35 5.28
N SER A 129 8.21 -16.04 4.52
CA SER A 129 8.04 -16.52 3.14
C SER A 129 9.22 -16.13 2.23
N ARG A 130 9.73 -14.89 2.34
CA ARG A 130 10.93 -14.46 1.60
C ARG A 130 12.19 -15.20 2.03
N LEU A 131 12.36 -15.43 3.33
CA LEU A 131 13.50 -16.18 3.88
C LEU A 131 13.47 -17.65 3.40
N GLU A 132 12.34 -18.33 3.56
CA GLU A 132 12.16 -19.72 3.11
C GLU A 132 12.42 -19.88 1.62
N THR A 133 11.90 -18.96 0.80
CA THR A 133 12.15 -18.95 -0.66
C THR A 133 13.65 -18.89 -0.96
N CYS A 134 14.38 -18.00 -0.30
CA CYS A 134 15.83 -17.90 -0.46
C CYS A 134 16.58 -19.11 0.10
N LEU A 135 16.16 -19.67 1.23
CA LEU A 135 16.78 -20.84 1.84
C LEU A 135 16.63 -22.08 0.96
N ASN A 136 15.44 -22.30 0.41
CA ASN A 136 15.15 -23.39 -0.53
C ASN A 136 16.00 -23.27 -1.81
N ARG A 137 16.18 -22.06 -2.33
CA ARG A 137 17.08 -21.80 -3.46
C ARG A 137 18.54 -22.13 -3.12
N LEU A 138 19.02 -21.68 -1.97
CA LEU A 138 20.42 -21.85 -1.54
C LEU A 138 20.77 -23.30 -1.19
N THR A 139 19.78 -24.12 -0.84
CA THR A 139 19.95 -25.52 -0.44
C THR A 139 19.58 -26.53 -1.53
N GLY A 140 19.27 -26.06 -2.75
CA GLY A 140 19.20 -26.89 -3.96
C GLY A 140 17.82 -27.46 -4.32
N GLY A 141 16.72 -26.92 -3.78
CA GLY A 141 15.37 -27.44 -4.03
C GLY A 141 14.31 -26.40 -4.44
N GLY A 142 14.61 -25.10 -4.42
CA GLY A 142 13.63 -24.03 -4.63
C GLY A 142 13.55 -23.48 -6.05
N THR A 143 12.40 -22.88 -6.38
CA THR A 143 12.22 -22.06 -7.59
C THR A 143 13.05 -20.77 -7.54
N ALA A 144 13.19 -20.10 -8.68
CA ALA A 144 13.80 -18.76 -8.72
C ALA A 144 13.04 -17.79 -7.78
N CYS A 145 13.79 -16.94 -7.09
CA CYS A 145 13.23 -15.86 -6.28
C CYS A 145 12.89 -14.69 -7.21
N ASP A 146 11.62 -14.31 -7.26
CA ASP A 146 11.06 -13.20 -8.05
C ASP A 146 11.77 -11.85 -7.81
N VAL A 147 12.34 -11.64 -6.63
CA VAL A 147 13.04 -10.39 -6.28
C VAL A 147 14.56 -10.49 -6.48
N CYS A 148 15.15 -11.63 -6.13
CA CYS A 148 16.60 -11.77 -6.03
C CYS A 148 17.25 -12.35 -7.29
N ASP A 149 16.50 -13.03 -8.14
CA ASP A 149 17.07 -13.74 -9.29
C ASP A 149 17.67 -12.78 -10.32
N GLY A 150 18.84 -13.14 -10.86
CA GLY A 150 19.56 -12.29 -11.83
C GLY A 150 20.11 -10.98 -11.27
N THR A 151 20.06 -10.74 -9.96
CA THR A 151 20.60 -9.52 -9.32
C THR A 151 21.95 -9.75 -8.65
N ASP A 152 22.81 -8.75 -8.63
CA ASP A 152 24.07 -8.78 -7.88
C ASP A 152 23.85 -8.87 -6.36
N PHE A 153 22.66 -8.45 -5.91
CA PHE A 153 22.22 -8.44 -4.51
C PHE A 153 21.40 -9.68 -4.11
N GLY A 154 21.38 -10.72 -4.96
CA GLY A 154 20.60 -11.92 -4.69
C GLY A 154 21.08 -12.72 -3.48
N CYS A 155 20.20 -13.59 -2.96
CA CYS A 155 20.48 -14.47 -1.83
C CYS A 155 21.72 -15.35 -2.10
N LYS A 156 22.79 -15.14 -1.31
CA LYS A 156 24.09 -15.82 -1.37
C LYS A 156 24.45 -16.34 0.01
N MET A 157 24.84 -17.61 0.12
CA MET A 157 25.43 -18.12 1.36
C MET A 157 26.83 -17.56 1.53
N ALA A 158 27.06 -16.85 2.62
CA ALA A 158 28.38 -16.41 3.06
C ALA A 158 28.62 -16.95 4.49
N ARG A 159 29.86 -17.33 4.79
CA ARG A 159 30.29 -17.69 6.15
C ARG A 159 31.23 -16.60 6.64
N GLY A 160 31.05 -16.15 7.89
CA GLY A 160 32.01 -15.25 8.52
C GLY A 160 33.38 -15.92 8.56
N VAL A 161 34.43 -15.16 8.22
CA VAL A 161 35.82 -15.60 8.39
C VAL A 161 36.22 -15.26 9.82
N ALA A 162 36.93 -16.16 10.51
CA ALA A 162 37.48 -15.86 11.82
C ALA A 162 38.39 -14.63 11.70
N VAL A 163 38.22 -13.67 12.61
CA VAL A 163 39.12 -12.52 12.72
C VAL A 163 40.28 -12.99 13.59
N ASP A 164 41.44 -13.23 13.00
CA ASP A 164 42.66 -13.50 13.78
C ASP A 164 43.03 -12.20 14.53
N GLU A 165 43.13 -12.28 15.88
CA GLU A 165 43.56 -11.19 16.78
C GLU A 165 45.06 -10.90 16.69
#